data_AF-A0AAW0KHE5-F1
#
_entry.id   AF-A0AAW0KHE5-F1
#
_cell.length_a   1.000
_cell.length_b   1.000
_cell.length_c   1.000
_cell.angle_alpha   90.00
_cell.angle_beta   90.00
_cell.angle_gamma   90.00
#
_symmetry.space_group_name_H-M   'P 1'
#
loop_
_entity.id
_entity.type
_entity.pdbx_description
1 polymer ?
#
loop_
_entity_poly.entity_id
_entity_poly.type
_entity_poly.pdbx_seq_one_letter_code
_entity_poly.pdbx_strand_id
1 'polypeptide(L)'
;MVPALVPVLFPCLLTIVSSPQVYEKYIRTKALSIVYYCTSMLVAMSGVYKTETTALIGPMLKPWMDQFSIILEHPVQSEDPNDWSIRMEVLKCLNQFVQNLPGLTESEFMVIIRPLWETFVSSLGVYVRSSIEGTEDSFEGRYDSDGAEKSLDSYVIQVTLMMHLVGSNFYKYFILSNKSF
;
A
#
# COMPACT_ATOMS: atom_id res chain seq x y z
N MET A 1 -21.96 -6.48 10.75
CA MET A 1 -21.75 -5.08 11.18
C MET A 1 -20.72 -4.35 10.33
N VAL A 2 -19.52 -4.91 10.13
CA VAL A 2 -18.45 -4.29 9.32
C VAL A 2 -18.81 -4.02 7.84
N PRO A 3 -19.50 -4.93 7.10
CA PRO A 3 -19.89 -4.68 5.71
C PRO A 3 -20.80 -3.46 5.51
N ALA A 4 -21.63 -3.13 6.51
CA ALA A 4 -22.52 -1.96 6.46
C ALA A 4 -21.77 -0.65 6.78
N LEU A 5 -20.64 -0.74 7.48
CA LEU A 5 -19.86 0.43 7.91
C LEU A 5 -18.87 0.88 6.81
N VAL A 6 -18.35 -0.06 6.03
CA VAL A 6 -17.32 0.18 5.00
C VAL A 6 -17.68 1.27 3.99
N PRO A 7 -18.90 1.32 3.41
CA PRO A 7 -19.28 2.35 2.45
C PRO A 7 -19.30 3.77 3.02
N VAL A 8 -19.47 3.91 4.35
CA VAL A 8 -19.50 5.21 5.05
C VAL A 8 -18.13 5.57 5.62
N LEU A 9 -17.37 4.57 6.07
CA LEU A 9 -16.09 4.78 6.73
C LEU A 9 -14.97 5.06 5.72
N PHE A 10 -14.92 4.32 4.62
CA PHE A 10 -13.82 4.43 3.65
C PHE A 10 -13.75 5.81 2.96
N PRO A 11 -14.85 6.51 2.61
CA PRO A 11 -14.76 7.85 2.03
C PRO A 11 -14.25 8.89 3.05
N CYS A 12 -14.66 8.73 4.32
CA CYS A 12 -14.18 9.57 5.41
C CYS A 12 -12.67 9.39 5.65
N LEU A 13 -12.20 8.15 5.69
CA LEU A 13 -10.78 7.84 5.81
C LEU A 13 -9.98 8.33 4.60
N LEU A 14 -10.53 8.19 3.39
CA LEU A 14 -9.92 8.73 2.17
C LEU A 14 -9.74 10.24 2.28
N THR A 15 -10.76 10.97 2.76
CA THR A 15 -10.68 12.42 2.95
C THR A 15 -9.56 12.83 3.90
N ILE A 16 -9.37 12.08 4.99
CA ILE A 16 -8.27 12.29 5.95
C ILE A 16 -6.92 12.06 5.27
N VAL A 17 -6.77 10.95 4.54
CA VAL A 17 -5.53 10.58 3.86
C VAL A 17 -5.18 11.57 2.73
N SER A 18 -6.17 12.10 2.03
CA SER A 18 -6.02 13.07 0.93
C SER A 18 -5.74 14.50 1.36
N SER A 19 -5.77 14.80 2.66
CA SER A 19 -5.63 16.17 3.19
C SER A 19 -4.32 16.37 3.96
N PRO A 20 -3.14 16.34 3.31
CA PRO A 20 -1.84 16.47 3.97
C PRO A 20 -1.63 17.84 4.63
N GLN A 21 -2.39 18.85 4.21
CA GLN A 21 -2.35 20.21 4.77
C GLN A 21 -3.10 20.34 6.10
N VAL A 22 -3.98 19.38 6.40
CA VAL A 22 -4.87 19.41 7.56
C VAL A 22 -4.48 18.34 8.58
N TYR A 23 -4.05 17.17 8.11
CA TYR A 23 -3.70 16.04 8.97
C TYR A 23 -2.22 15.66 8.83
N GLU A 24 -1.58 15.47 9.98
CA GLU A 24 -0.20 15.01 10.05
C GLU A 24 -0.03 13.58 9.50
N LYS A 25 1.20 13.25 9.06
CA LYS A 25 1.54 11.93 8.51
C LYS A 25 1.10 10.78 9.44
N TYR A 26 1.30 10.92 10.75
CA TYR A 26 0.90 9.90 11.73
C TYR A 26 -0.62 9.58 11.69
N ILE A 27 -1.49 10.60 11.69
CA ILE A 27 -2.95 10.41 11.63
C ILE A 27 -3.36 9.76 10.31
N ARG A 28 -2.74 10.18 9.21
CA ARG A 28 -2.98 9.60 7.87
C ARG A 28 -2.53 8.14 7.81
N THR A 29 -1.39 7.79 8.42
CA THR A 29 -0.93 6.40 8.59
C THR A 29 -1.96 5.57 9.36
N LYS A 30 -2.47 6.06 10.49
CA LYS A 30 -3.48 5.32 11.26
C LYS A 30 -4.79 5.14 10.49
N ALA A 31 -5.20 6.13 9.70
CA ALA A 31 -6.35 5.99 8.80
C ALA A 31 -6.17 4.85 7.79
N LEU A 32 -4.97 4.73 7.19
CA LEU A 32 -4.62 3.61 6.30
C LEU A 32 -4.63 2.27 7.03
N SER A 33 -4.10 2.19 8.25
CA SER A 33 -4.16 0.97 9.05
C SER A 33 -5.59 0.52 9.31
N ILE A 34 -6.51 1.44 9.59
CA ILE A 34 -7.95 1.12 9.75
C ILE A 34 -8.51 0.52 8.46
N VAL A 35 -8.20 1.10 7.29
CA VAL A 35 -8.62 0.56 5.98
C VAL A 35 -8.07 -0.84 5.77
N TYR A 36 -6.80 -1.06 6.11
CA TYR A 36 -6.16 -2.37 6.05
C TYR A 36 -6.92 -3.39 6.89
N TYR A 37 -7.17 -3.10 8.18
CA TYR A 37 -7.88 -4.02 9.08
C TYR A 37 -9.33 -4.27 8.64
N CYS A 38 -10.06 -3.23 8.22
CA CYS A 38 -11.42 -3.38 7.73
C CYS A 38 -11.48 -4.25 6.47
N THR A 39 -10.58 -4.02 5.52
CA THR A 39 -10.49 -4.81 4.29
C THR A 39 -10.08 -6.25 4.61
N SER A 40 -9.17 -6.47 5.56
CA SER A 40 -8.71 -7.80 5.98
C SER A 40 -9.86 -8.59 6.60
N MET A 41 -10.62 -7.95 7.48
CA MET A 41 -11.81 -8.52 8.10
C MET A 41 -12.90 -8.82 7.07
N LEU A 42 -13.15 -7.91 6.12
CA LEU A 42 -14.08 -8.17 5.03
C LEU A 42 -13.67 -9.40 4.23
N VAL A 43 -12.40 -9.48 3.82
CA VAL A 43 -11.86 -10.63 3.07
C VAL A 43 -12.02 -11.92 3.86
N ALA A 44 -11.64 -11.94 5.14
CA ALA A 44 -11.75 -13.11 6.02
C ALA A 44 -13.22 -13.56 6.20
N MET A 45 -14.15 -12.62 6.30
CA MET A 45 -15.59 -12.90 6.39
C MET A 45 -16.19 -13.29 5.03
N SER A 46 -15.61 -12.84 3.93
CA SER A 46 -16.16 -12.96 2.58
C SER A 46 -16.03 -14.35 1.93
N GLY A 47 -15.63 -15.39 2.68
CA GLY A 47 -15.31 -16.73 2.15
C GLY A 47 -16.15 -17.17 0.93
N VAL A 48 -17.48 -17.15 1.03
CA VAL A 48 -18.45 -17.50 -0.04
C VAL A 48 -19.06 -16.27 -0.73
N TYR A 49 -18.89 -15.05 -0.17
CA TYR A 49 -19.50 -13.79 -0.61
C TYR A 49 -18.50 -12.82 -1.26
N LYS A 50 -17.45 -13.34 -1.92
CA LYS A 50 -16.41 -12.54 -2.59
C LYS A 50 -17.00 -11.52 -3.55
N THR A 51 -18.05 -11.86 -4.28
CA THR A 51 -18.75 -10.98 -5.22
C THR A 51 -19.38 -9.76 -4.54
N GLU A 52 -20.03 -9.92 -3.39
CA GLU A 52 -20.63 -8.79 -2.66
C GLU A 52 -19.55 -7.86 -2.08
N THR A 53 -18.48 -8.44 -1.55
CA THR A 53 -17.33 -7.66 -1.03
C THR A 53 -16.64 -6.87 -2.13
N THR A 54 -16.52 -7.49 -3.32
CA THR A 54 -15.97 -6.88 -4.52
C THR A 54 -16.88 -5.76 -5.04
N ALA A 55 -18.20 -5.93 -4.98
CA ALA A 55 -19.18 -4.89 -5.33
C ALA A 55 -19.17 -3.71 -4.37
N LEU A 56 -18.90 -3.95 -3.07
CA LEU A 56 -18.79 -2.89 -2.06
C LEU A 56 -17.48 -2.09 -2.19
N ILE A 57 -16.36 -2.76 -2.43
CA ILE A 57 -15.03 -2.13 -2.52
C ILE A 57 -14.79 -1.54 -3.92
N GLY A 58 -15.36 -2.15 -4.96
CA GLY A 58 -15.17 -1.78 -6.37
C GLY A 58 -15.27 -0.28 -6.68
N PRO A 59 -16.39 0.39 -6.36
CA PRO A 59 -16.55 1.82 -6.64
C PRO A 59 -15.59 2.71 -5.84
N MET A 60 -15.02 2.18 -4.76
CA MET A 60 -14.09 2.89 -3.89
C MET A 60 -12.62 2.68 -4.27
N LEU A 61 -12.34 1.64 -5.05
CA LEU A 61 -10.97 1.22 -5.32
C LEU A 61 -10.20 2.29 -6.11
N LYS A 62 -10.82 2.86 -7.14
CA LYS A 62 -10.17 3.87 -8.00
C LYS A 62 -9.66 5.10 -7.22
N PRO A 63 -10.50 5.78 -6.41
CA PRO A 63 -10.03 6.88 -5.56
C PRO A 63 -8.90 6.48 -4.60
N TRP A 64 -8.94 5.27 -4.04
CA TRP A 64 -7.87 4.76 -3.17
C TRP A 64 -6.56 4.53 -3.94
N MET A 65 -6.63 3.96 -5.15
CA MET A 65 -5.46 3.74 -6.00
C MET A 65 -4.81 5.05 -6.44
N ASP A 66 -5.61 6.05 -6.80
CA ASP A 66 -5.10 7.38 -7.13
C ASP A 66 -4.38 8.02 -5.94
N GLN A 67 -4.92 7.89 -4.73
CA GLN A 67 -4.27 8.40 -3.52
C GLN A 67 -3.00 7.63 -3.16
N PHE A 68 -2.98 6.31 -3.33
CA PHE A 68 -1.76 5.52 -3.14
C PHE A 68 -0.68 5.92 -4.13
N SER A 69 -1.05 6.18 -5.40
CA SER A 69 -0.14 6.68 -6.42
C SER A 69 0.51 8.00 -5.98
N ILE A 70 -0.28 8.99 -5.55
CA ILE A 70 0.23 10.29 -5.08
C ILE A 70 1.19 10.14 -3.89
N ILE A 71 0.90 9.24 -2.94
CA ILE A 71 1.76 9.00 -1.77
C ILE A 71 3.09 8.34 -2.21
N LEU A 72 3.06 7.44 -3.19
CA LEU A 72 4.23 6.72 -3.68
C LEU A 72 5.07 7.51 -4.70
N GLU A 73 4.47 8.45 -5.44
CA GLU A 73 5.11 9.23 -6.50
C GLU A 73 6.24 10.12 -5.98
N HIS A 74 6.14 10.60 -4.73
CA HIS A 74 7.21 11.40 -4.14
C HIS A 74 8.41 10.49 -3.85
N PRO A 75 9.66 10.89 -4.16
CA PRO A 75 10.83 10.07 -3.86
C PRO A 75 10.99 9.84 -2.34
N VAL A 76 11.46 8.66 -1.95
CA VAL A 76 11.67 8.32 -0.54
C VAL A 76 12.85 9.13 -0.02
N GLN A 77 12.61 9.96 0.99
CA GLN A 77 13.67 10.66 1.71
C GLN A 77 14.15 9.80 2.88
N SER A 78 15.45 9.82 3.16
CA SER A 78 16.04 8.98 4.21
C SER A 78 15.85 9.52 5.63
N GLU A 79 15.46 10.79 5.76
CA GLU A 79 15.51 11.54 7.02
C GLU A 79 14.17 11.55 7.79
N ASP A 80 13.06 11.08 7.21
CA ASP A 80 11.73 11.14 7.85
C ASP A 80 11.11 9.74 8.07
N PRO A 81 11.21 9.19 9.30
CA PRO A 81 10.59 7.90 9.67
C PRO A 81 9.06 7.85 9.48
N ASN A 82 8.37 9.01 9.53
CA ASN A 82 6.93 9.06 9.28
C ASN A 82 6.60 8.89 7.79
N ASP A 83 7.54 9.24 6.90
CA ASP A 83 7.42 9.02 5.46
C ASP A 83 7.47 7.52 5.13
N TRP A 84 8.38 6.78 5.77
CA TRP A 84 8.44 5.32 5.60
C TRP A 84 7.19 4.65 6.17
N SER A 85 6.69 5.13 7.31
CA SER A 85 5.51 4.58 7.97
C SER A 85 4.25 4.70 7.12
N ILE A 86 3.97 5.88 6.54
CA ILE A 86 2.79 6.04 5.68
C ILE A 86 2.90 5.20 4.40
N ARG A 87 4.10 5.14 3.78
CA ARG A 87 4.34 4.32 2.59
C ARG A 87 4.22 2.84 2.87
N MET A 88 4.71 2.38 4.01
CA MET A 88 4.59 1.00 4.46
C MET A 88 3.12 0.59 4.59
N GLU A 89 2.27 1.44 5.18
CA GLU A 89 0.83 1.16 5.26
C GLU A 89 0.15 1.16 3.89
N VAL A 90 0.55 2.04 2.97
CA VAL A 90 0.10 2.00 1.57
C VAL A 90 0.46 0.66 0.91
N LEU A 91 1.71 0.20 1.06
CA LEU A 91 2.16 -1.07 0.48
C LEU A 91 1.42 -2.28 1.08
N LYS A 92 1.10 -2.26 2.38
CA LYS A 92 0.28 -3.29 3.02
C LYS A 92 -1.15 -3.31 2.44
N CYS A 93 -1.77 -2.14 2.29
CA CYS A 93 -3.09 -2.03 1.67
C CYS A 93 -3.07 -2.54 0.23
N LEU A 94 -2.08 -2.11 -0.56
CA LEU A 94 -1.89 -2.57 -1.94
C LEU A 94 -1.71 -4.08 -2.03
N ASN A 95 -0.88 -4.67 -1.17
CA ASN A 95 -0.70 -6.11 -1.10
C ASN A 95 -2.05 -6.82 -0.91
N GLN A 96 -2.83 -6.32 0.04
CA GLN A 96 -4.11 -6.91 0.37
C GLN A 96 -5.10 -6.80 -0.78
N PHE A 97 -5.13 -5.69 -1.52
CA PHE A 97 -5.97 -5.56 -2.71
C PHE A 97 -5.51 -6.46 -3.85
N VAL A 98 -4.20 -6.54 -4.13
CA VAL A 98 -3.65 -7.40 -5.19
C VAL A 98 -3.92 -8.88 -4.93
N GLN A 99 -3.73 -9.35 -3.69
CA GLN A 99 -3.93 -10.76 -3.36
C GLN A 99 -5.41 -11.16 -3.28
N ASN A 100 -6.26 -10.27 -2.75
CA ASN A 100 -7.65 -10.64 -2.45
C ASN A 100 -8.65 -10.23 -3.52
N LEU A 101 -8.34 -9.21 -4.34
CA LEU A 101 -9.23 -8.66 -5.38
C LEU A 101 -8.56 -8.57 -6.77
N PRO A 102 -7.83 -9.59 -7.25
CA PRO A 102 -6.95 -9.49 -8.42
C PRO A 102 -7.63 -8.97 -9.69
N GLY A 103 -8.90 -9.33 -9.94
CA GLY A 103 -9.64 -8.90 -11.13
C GLY A 103 -10.06 -7.42 -11.14
N LEU A 104 -10.11 -6.77 -9.96
CA LEU A 104 -10.46 -5.36 -9.83
C LEU A 104 -9.20 -4.48 -9.78
N THR A 105 -8.10 -5.05 -9.32
CA THR A 105 -6.79 -4.40 -9.33
C THR A 105 -6.26 -4.25 -10.76
N GLU A 106 -6.45 -5.23 -11.65
CA GLU A 106 -5.83 -5.20 -12.99
C GLU A 106 -6.05 -3.90 -13.78
N SER A 107 -7.28 -3.33 -13.75
CA SER A 107 -7.59 -2.09 -14.47
C SER A 107 -6.99 -0.84 -13.82
N GLU A 108 -6.95 -0.78 -12.49
CA GLU A 108 -6.48 0.40 -11.74
C GLU A 108 -5.00 0.33 -11.36
N PHE A 109 -4.39 -0.86 -11.40
CA PHE A 109 -3.01 -1.07 -10.96
C PHE A 109 -1.98 -0.45 -11.91
N MET A 110 -2.36 -0.21 -13.17
CA MET A 110 -1.50 0.49 -14.15
C MET A 110 -1.08 1.89 -13.68
N VAL A 111 -1.93 2.56 -12.89
CA VAL A 111 -1.64 3.89 -12.32
C VAL A 111 -0.54 3.82 -11.25
N ILE A 112 -0.35 2.66 -10.62
CA ILE A 112 0.54 2.48 -9.46
C ILE A 112 1.90 1.90 -9.83
N ILE A 113 2.01 1.18 -10.96
CA ILE A 113 3.26 0.50 -11.36
C ILE A 113 4.46 1.46 -11.42
N ARG A 114 4.27 2.63 -12.04
CA ARG A 114 5.34 3.63 -12.14
C ARG A 114 5.76 4.16 -10.77
N PRO A 115 4.86 4.73 -9.95
CA PRO A 115 5.20 5.16 -8.59
C PRO A 115 5.82 4.05 -7.72
N LEU A 116 5.34 2.81 -7.85
CA LEU A 116 5.86 1.66 -7.11
C LEU A 116 7.30 1.31 -7.53
N TRP A 117 7.59 1.37 -8.83
CA TRP A 117 8.94 1.16 -9.35
C TRP A 117 9.91 2.26 -8.90
N GLU A 118 9.48 3.52 -8.98
CA GLU A 118 10.27 4.65 -8.51
C GLU A 118 10.53 4.55 -7.00
N THR A 119 9.52 4.16 -6.23
CA THR A 119 9.65 3.85 -4.80
C THR A 119 10.67 2.74 -4.55
N PHE A 120 10.64 1.66 -5.34
CA PHE A 120 11.60 0.56 -5.22
C PHE A 120 13.04 1.03 -5.47
N VAL A 121 13.30 1.71 -6.59
CA VAL A 121 14.64 2.22 -6.93
C VAL A 121 15.14 3.21 -5.86
N SER A 122 14.27 4.12 -5.42
CA SER A 122 14.60 5.10 -4.37
C SER A 122 14.92 4.42 -3.04
N SER A 123 14.10 3.45 -2.61
CA SER A 123 14.29 2.72 -1.35
C SER A 123 15.58 1.90 -1.36
N LEU A 124 15.95 1.30 -2.50
CA LEU A 124 17.19 0.56 -2.65
C LEU A 124 18.40 1.49 -2.53
N GLY A 125 18.34 2.69 -3.12
CA GLY A 125 19.40 3.70 -2.99
C GLY A 125 19.60 4.16 -1.54
N VAL A 126 18.51 4.39 -0.81
CA VAL A 126 18.56 4.73 0.62
C VAL A 126 19.12 3.57 1.45
N TYR A 127 18.69 2.34 1.17
CA TYR A 127 19.16 1.14 1.86
C TYR A 127 20.67 0.90 1.67
N VAL A 128 21.19 1.07 0.46
CA VAL A 128 22.63 0.93 0.19
C VAL A 128 23.43 1.95 1.01
N ARG A 129 23.02 3.23 1.00
CA ARG A 129 23.71 4.28 1.76
C ARG A 129 23.63 4.08 3.27
N SER A 130 22.46 3.71 3.78
CA SER A 130 22.23 3.57 5.23
C SER A 130 22.84 2.27 5.77
N SER A 131 22.55 1.13 5.15
CA SER A 131 22.87 -0.20 5.70
C SER A 131 24.17 -0.80 5.18
N ILE A 132 24.63 -0.44 3.98
CA ILE A 132 25.87 -0.98 3.38
C ILE A 132 27.04 -0.01 3.55
N GLU A 133 26.83 1.26 3.24
CA GLU A 133 27.88 2.29 3.33
C GLU A 133 27.98 2.91 4.72
N GLY A 134 26.97 2.73 5.59
CA GLY A 134 26.95 3.21 6.97
C GLY A 134 26.99 4.73 7.10
N THR A 135 26.60 5.47 6.06
CA THR A 135 26.70 6.94 6.02
C THR A 135 25.50 7.65 6.65
N GLU A 136 24.36 6.96 6.80
CA GLU A 136 23.09 7.52 7.30
C GLU A 136 22.52 6.62 8.41
N ASP A 137 23.19 6.56 9.56
CA ASP A 137 22.76 5.73 10.69
C ASP A 137 21.95 6.57 11.70
N SER A 138 20.65 6.71 11.47
CA SER A 138 19.75 7.32 12.45
C SER A 138 18.91 6.23 13.14
N PHE A 139 19.45 5.68 14.23
CA PHE A 139 18.70 4.80 15.13
C PHE A 139 17.54 5.52 15.87
N GLU A 140 17.43 6.84 15.76
CA GLU A 140 16.34 7.64 16.34
C GLU A 140 15.03 7.44 15.57
N GLY A 141 13.94 7.09 16.28
CA GLY A 141 12.60 7.01 15.68
C GLY A 141 12.19 5.64 15.10
N ARG A 142 12.94 4.57 15.37
CA ARG A 142 12.59 3.18 14.99
C ARG A 142 11.28 2.67 15.57
N TYR A 143 10.71 3.33 16.57
CA TYR A 143 9.43 2.96 17.15
C TYR A 143 8.49 4.16 17.14
N ASP A 144 7.23 3.92 16.76
CA ASP A 144 6.18 4.93 16.90
C ASP A 144 5.69 5.03 18.36
N SER A 145 4.80 5.98 18.65
CA SER A 145 4.24 6.18 19.99
C SER A 145 3.46 4.97 20.52
N ASP A 146 3.10 4.02 19.65
CA ASP A 146 2.39 2.79 20.00
C ASP A 146 3.34 1.59 20.11
N GLY A 147 4.66 1.82 19.98
CA GLY A 147 5.69 0.79 20.00
C GLY A 147 5.79 -0.02 18.71
N ALA A 148 5.16 0.42 17.60
CA ALA A 148 5.28 -0.24 16.31
C ALA A 148 6.62 0.10 15.66
N GLU A 149 7.32 -0.94 15.19
CA GLU A 149 8.61 -0.79 14.54
C GLU A 149 8.48 -0.10 13.16
N LYS A 150 9.24 0.98 12.98
CA LYS A 150 9.47 1.71 11.73
C LYS A 150 10.85 1.33 11.20
N SER A 151 11.03 0.10 10.72
CA SER A 151 12.32 -0.34 10.16
C SER A 151 12.39 -0.22 8.64
N LEU A 152 13.49 0.37 8.18
CA LEU A 152 13.86 0.45 6.77
C LEU A 152 13.98 -0.96 6.16
N ASP A 153 14.53 -1.93 6.90
CA ASP A 153 14.63 -3.32 6.47
C ASP A 153 13.26 -3.93 6.14
N SER A 154 12.30 -3.79 7.06
CA SER A 154 10.93 -4.26 6.84
C SER A 154 10.29 -3.58 5.63
N TYR A 155 10.55 -2.29 5.44
CA TYR A 155 10.04 -1.54 4.30
C TYR A 155 10.61 -2.05 2.97
N VAL A 156 11.93 -2.23 2.87
CA VAL A 156 12.60 -2.76 1.67
C VAL A 156 12.11 -4.17 1.32
N ILE A 157 11.96 -5.04 2.33
CA ILE A 157 11.40 -6.38 2.15
C ILE A 157 9.98 -6.30 1.60
N GLN A 158 9.14 -5.42 2.15
CA GLN A 158 7.75 -5.26 1.72
C GLN A 158 7.66 -4.74 0.27
N VAL A 159 8.47 -3.74 -0.12
CA VAL A 159 8.50 -3.23 -1.51
C VAL A 159 8.96 -4.33 -2.46
N THR A 160 9.99 -5.09 -2.09
CA THR A 160 10.51 -6.20 -2.90
C THR A 160 9.45 -7.28 -3.12
N LEU A 161 8.72 -7.65 -2.08
CA LEU A 161 7.60 -8.59 -2.18
C LEU A 161 6.50 -8.07 -3.11
N MET A 162 6.17 -6.78 -3.04
CA MET A 162 5.21 -6.15 -3.96
C MET A 162 5.66 -6.31 -5.40
N MET A 163 6.92 -6.00 -5.70
CA MET A 163 7.46 -6.11 -7.05
C MET A 163 7.44 -7.55 -7.58
N HIS A 164 7.72 -8.52 -6.71
CA HIS A 164 7.61 -9.94 -7.07
C HIS A 164 6.18 -10.38 -7.38
N LEU A 165 5.20 -9.96 -6.56
CA LEU A 165 3.78 -10.28 -6.76
C LEU A 165 3.23 -9.66 -8.05
N VAL A 166 3.57 -8.40 -8.31
CA VAL A 166 3.21 -7.70 -9.54
C VAL A 166 3.79 -8.42 -10.75
N GLY A 167 5.10 -8.69 -10.75
CA GLY A 167 5.76 -9.41 -11.85
C GLY A 167 5.13 -10.79 -12.12
N SER A 168 4.80 -11.53 -11.06
CA SER A 168 4.18 -12.85 -11.18
C SER A 168 2.77 -12.80 -11.78
N ASN A 169 1.97 -11.80 -11.40
CA ASN A 169 0.63 -11.63 -11.97
C ASN A 169 0.69 -11.15 -13.41
N PHE A 170 1.53 -10.16 -13.74
CA PHE A 170 1.75 -9.71 -15.11
C PHE A 170 2.20 -10.84 -16.05
N TYR A 171 3.10 -11.69 -15.57
CA TYR A 171 3.55 -12.85 -16.32
C TYR A 171 2.42 -13.87 -16.58
N LYS A 172 1.56 -14.12 -15.58
CA LYS A 172 0.37 -14.97 -15.75
C LYS A 172 -0.60 -14.39 -16.78
N TYR A 173 -0.85 -13.09 -16.76
CA TYR A 173 -1.69 -12.42 -17.74
C TYR A 173 -1.13 -12.51 -19.15
N PHE A 174 0.18 -12.29 -19.33
CA PHE A 174 0.84 -12.39 -20.63
C PHE A 174 0.78 -13.82 -21.20
N ILE A 175 0.95 -14.85 -20.36
CA ILE A 175 0.83 -16.25 -20.79
C ILE A 175 -0.62 -16.63 -21.14
N LEU A 176 -1.60 -16.18 -20.36
CA LEU A 176 -3.01 -16.50 -20.60
C LEU A 176 -3.53 -15.83 -21.89
N SER A 177 -3.06 -14.62 -22.20
CA SER A 177 -3.39 -13.92 -23.45
C SER A 177 -2.73 -14.53 -24.70
N ASN A 178 -1.60 -15.24 -24.54
CA ASN A 178 -0.89 -15.93 -25.64
C ASN A 178 -1.35 -17.38 -25.88
N LYS A 179 -2.30 -17.91 -25.11
CA LYS A 179 -2.85 -19.27 -25.29
C LYS A 179 -4.15 -19.34 -26.10
N SER A 180 -4.60 -18.22 -26.68
CA SER A 180 -5.82 -18.11 -27.50
C SER A 180 -5.59 -18.19 -29.02
N PHE A 181 -4.57 -18.95 -29.47
CA PHE A 181 -4.37 -19.32 -30.87
C PHE A 181 -4.44 -20.82 -31.08
#